data_AF-S4W5V2-F1
#
_entry.id   AF-S4W5V2-F1
#
_cell.length_a   1.000
_cell.length_b   1.000
_cell.length_c   1.000
_cell.angle_alpha   90.00
_cell.angle_beta   90.00
_cell.angle_gamma   90.00
#
_symmetry.space_group_name_H-M   'P 1'
#
loop_
_entity.id
_entity.type
_entity.pdbx_description
1 polymer ?
#
loop_
_entity_poly.entity_id
_entity_poly.type
_entity_poly.pdbx_seq_one_letter_code
_entity_poly.pdbx_strand_id
1 'polypeptide(L)' 'MTNLTSLYLDDNQLTGEIPESICDLNINWGDEFFNISNNLLCPPYPSCIEDYVGTQDTSGCD' A
#
# COMPACT_ATOMS: atom_id res chain seq x y z
N MET A 1 -24.42 3.28 -1.21
CA MET A 1 -23.09 3.02 -0.62
C MET A 1 -22.10 2.93 -1.75
N THR A 2 -21.00 3.67 -1.67
CA THR A 2 -19.89 3.60 -2.62
C THR A 2 -18.77 2.86 -1.93
N ASN A 3 -18.51 1.63 -2.38
CA ASN A 3 -17.35 0.86 -1.92
C ASN A 3 -16.16 1.20 -2.81
N LEU A 4 -14.97 1.27 -2.20
CA LEU A 4 -13.74 1.31 -2.96
C LEU A 4 -13.58 -0.03 -3.69
N THR A 5 -13.25 0.02 -4.98
CA THR A 5 -13.02 -1.19 -5.80
C THR A 5 -11.57 -1.29 -6.28
N SER A 6 -10.85 -0.17 -6.29
CA SER A 6 -9.47 -0.08 -6.73
C SER A 6 -8.78 1.06 -5.99
N LEU A 7 -7.48 0.90 -5.70
CA LEU A 7 -6.66 1.88 -5.01
C LEU A 7 -5.30 2.00 -5.71
N TYR A 8 -5.08 3.14 -6.36
CA TYR A 8 -3.80 3.50 -6.98
C TYR A 8 -3.25 4.72 -6.28
N LEU A 9 -2.13 4.54 -5.61
CA LEU A 9 -1.35 5.58 -4.93
C LEU A 9 0.11 5.55 -5.38
N ASP A 10 0.42 4.83 -6.46
CA ASP A 10 1.76 4.70 -6.97
C ASP A 10 2.36 6.03 -7.46
N ASP A 11 3.69 6.09 -7.50
CA ASP A 11 4.47 7.27 -7.91
C ASP A 11 4.13 8.54 -7.10
N ASN A 12 4.05 8.38 -5.78
CA ASN A 12 3.80 9.47 -4.84
C ASN A 12 4.93 9.61 -3.83
N GLN A 13 4.75 10.52 -2.87
CA GLN A 13 5.69 10.77 -1.77
C GLN A 13 5.08 10.36 -0.43
N LEU A 14 4.24 9.32 -0.40
CA LEU A 14 3.67 8.84 0.85
C LEU A 14 4.78 8.25 1.72
N THR A 15 4.79 8.65 3.00
CA THR A 15 5.84 8.29 3.96
C THR A 15 5.26 7.61 5.18
N GLY A 16 6.10 6.94 5.96
CA GLY A 16 5.72 6.35 7.24
C GLY A 16 5.14 4.95 7.07
N GLU A 17 4.51 4.43 8.12
CA GLU A 17 3.99 3.07 8.15
C GLU A 17 2.60 2.97 7.50
N ILE A 18 2.30 1.82 6.90
CA ILE A 18 0.96 1.52 6.41
C ILE A 18 0.11 1.01 7.59
N PRO A 19 -1.01 1.65 7.94
CA PRO A 19 -1.85 1.20 9.04
C PRO A 19 -2.54 -0.13 8.73
N GLU A 20 -2.65 -1.00 9.74
CA GLU A 20 -3.37 -2.30 9.65
C GLU A 20 -4.83 -2.18 9.17
N SER A 21 -5.48 -1.02 9.38
CA SER A 21 -6.83 -0.76 8.88
C SER A 21 -6.94 -0.78 7.35
N ILE A 22 -5.82 -0.80 6.61
CA ILE A 22 -5.87 -1.05 5.16
C ILE A 22 -6.48 -2.42 4.84
N CYS A 23 -6.28 -3.41 5.72
CA CYS A 23 -6.86 -4.75 5.57
C CYS A 23 -8.40 -4.76 5.72
N ASP A 24 -9.01 -3.68 6.23
CA ASP A 24 -10.48 -3.54 6.29
C ASP A 24 -11.09 -3.19 4.92
N LEU A 25 -10.25 -2.83 3.93
CA LEU A 25 -10.70 -2.59 2.57
C LEU A 25 -11.03 -3.92 1.89
N ASN A 26 -12.27 -4.05 1.42
CA ASN A 26 -12.72 -5.21 0.64
C ASN A 26 -12.39 -5.04 -0.85
N ILE A 27 -11.10 -4.95 -1.18
CA ILE A 27 -10.59 -4.85 -2.55
C ILE A 27 -9.74 -6.07 -2.91
N ASN A 28 -9.57 -6.30 -4.21
CA ASN A 28 -8.60 -7.27 -4.71
C ASN A 28 -7.20 -6.63 -4.67
N TRP A 29 -6.24 -7.27 -4.01
CA TRP A 29 -4.87 -6.77 -3.87
C TRP A 29 -3.99 -7.01 -5.09
N GLY A 30 -4.46 -7.75 -6.09
CA GLY A 30 -3.70 -7.97 -7.32
C GLY A 30 -3.43 -6.67 -8.09
N ASP A 31 -2.34 -6.67 -8.85
CA ASP A 31 -1.79 -5.50 -9.59
C ASP A 31 -2.82 -4.78 -10.48
N GLU A 32 -3.89 -5.45 -10.89
CA GLU A 32 -4.98 -4.87 -11.68
C GLU A 32 -5.89 -3.91 -10.89
N PHE A 33 -5.86 -3.91 -9.55
CA PHE A 33 -6.79 -3.13 -8.71
C PHE A 33 -6.10 -2.41 -7.55
N PHE A 34 -4.85 -2.75 -7.24
CA PHE A 34 -4.09 -2.17 -6.14
C PHE A 34 -2.66 -1.89 -6.61
N ASN A 35 -2.21 -0.65 -6.43
CA ASN A 35 -0.81 -0.28 -6.61
C ASN A 35 -0.45 0.86 -5.68
N ILE A 36 0.52 0.64 -4.79
CA ILE A 36 1.07 1.66 -3.89
C ILE A 36 2.59 1.80 -4.04
N SER A 37 3.16 1.19 -5.09
CA SER A 37 4.59 1.18 -5.35
C SER A 37 5.16 2.57 -5.61
N ASN A 38 6.48 2.71 -5.59
CA ASN A 38 7.20 3.96 -5.84
C ASN A 38 6.77 5.10 -4.88
N ASN A 39 6.72 4.77 -3.57
CA ASN A 39 6.54 5.71 -2.47
C ASN A 39 7.71 5.56 -1.47
N LEU A 40 7.59 6.15 -0.27
CA LEU A 40 8.54 6.08 0.84
C LEU A 40 7.90 5.39 2.07
N LEU A 41 7.04 4.40 1.84
CA LEU A 41 6.35 3.69 2.91
C LEU A 41 7.31 2.70 3.60
N CYS A 42 7.28 2.68 4.93
CA CYS A 42 8.21 1.93 5.75
C CYS A 42 7.61 0.60 6.23
N PRO A 43 8.43 -0.46 6.35
CA PRO A 43 8.05 -1.70 7.01
C PRO A 43 7.89 -1.50 8.53
N PRO A 44 7.18 -2.42 9.24
CA PRO A 44 6.57 -3.64 8.72
C PRO A 44 5.29 -3.34 7.94
N TYR A 45 5.10 -4.06 6.83
CA TYR A 45 3.88 -3.95 6.04
C TYR A 45 2.79 -4.87 6.60
N PRO A 46 1.51 -4.46 6.59
CA PRO A 46 0.41 -5.33 6.97
C PRO A 46 0.39 -6.62 6.16
N SER A 47 0.26 -7.76 6.85
CA SER A 47 0.36 -9.10 6.24
C SER A 47 -0.63 -9.35 5.08
N CYS A 48 -1.77 -8.64 5.06
CA CYS A 48 -2.75 -8.77 3.99
C CYS A 48 -2.28 -8.19 2.64
N ILE A 49 -1.30 -7.28 2.66
CA ILE A 49 -0.77 -6.61 1.48
C ILE A 49 0.76 -6.71 1.31
N GLU A 50 1.47 -7.37 2.24
CA GLU A 50 2.94 -7.45 2.25
C GLU A 50 3.52 -7.87 0.90
N ASP A 51 2.90 -8.86 0.24
CA ASP A 51 3.31 -9.37 -1.07
C ASP A 51 3.00 -8.41 -2.25
N TYR A 52 2.21 -7.35 -2.02
CA TYR A 52 1.66 -6.45 -3.03
C TYR A 52 2.12 -4.98 -2.88
N VAL A 53 2.95 -4.66 -1.87
CA VAL A 53 3.41 -3.27 -1.61
C VAL A 53 4.28 -2.72 -2.75
N GLY A 54 4.88 -3.60 -3.55
CA GLY A 54 5.81 -3.23 -4.61
C GLY A 54 7.09 -2.58 -4.06
N THR A 55 7.83 -1.88 -4.93
CA THR A 55 9.08 -1.21 -4.54
C THR A 55 8.78 0.06 -3.75
N GLN A 56 9.52 0.27 -2.64
CA GLN A 56 9.47 1.48 -1.82
C GLN A 56 10.90 2.03 -1.64
N ASP A 57 11.06 3.35 -1.57
CA ASP A 57 12.28 3.98 -1.09
C ASP A 57 12.27 4.00 0.44
N THR A 58 12.91 2.99 1.03
CA THR A 58 13.00 2.85 2.50
C THR A 58 14.26 3.52 3.06
N SER A 59 14.95 4.38 2.31
CA SER A 59 16.17 5.04 2.79
C SER A 59 15.95 5.97 3.98
N GLY A 60 14.71 6.44 4.18
CA GLY A 60 14.27 7.24 5.31
C GLY A 60 13.57 6.46 6.43
N CYS A 61 13.59 5.12 6.39
CA CYS A 61 13.04 4.29 7.45
C CYS A 61 14.13 4.00 8.49
N ASP A 62 13.79 4.22 9.77
CA ASP A 62 14.70 4.03 10.91
C ASP A 62 14.84 2.56 11.34
#